data_AF-A0A4S2A6V9-F1
#
_entry.id   AF-A0A4S2A6V9-F1
#
_cell.length_a   1.000
_cell.length_b   1.000
_cell.length_c   1.000
_cell.angle_alpha   90.00
_cell.angle_beta   90.00
_cell.angle_gamma   90.00
#
_symmetry.space_group_name_H-M   'P 1'
#
loop_
_entity.id
_entity.type
_entity.pdbx_description
1 polymer ?
#
loop_
_entity_poly.entity_id
_entity_poly.type
_entity_poly.pdbx_seq_one_letter_code
_entity_poly.pdbx_strand_id
1 'polypeptide(L)'
;MHECKTVTLRTRPLKNRMLSFYLDYYPGYRDKETMKVIRHESLGIYVYANPRNKREQNFNEVMTEKAEAIRCRRFESVVNERYDFFDRYKLKADFLEYYRKQLRKHDQKWEFVYLHFRNFVHGKCTFEEIDIDLCNKFREYLLTAKKLRRNGPI
;
A
#
# COMPACT_ATOMS: atom_id res chain seq x y z
N MET A 1 4.54 21.63 -1.01
CA MET A 1 3.72 20.46 -0.64
C MET A 1 2.29 20.72 -1.09
N HIS A 2 1.79 20.05 -2.12
CA HIS A 2 0.36 20.17 -2.49
C HIS A 2 -0.47 19.22 -1.63
N GLU A 3 -0.63 19.58 -0.36
CA GLU A 3 -1.45 18.84 0.60
C GLU A 3 -2.84 19.45 0.68
N CYS A 4 -3.67 19.04 -0.27
CA CYS A 4 -5.09 18.80 -0.04
C CYS A 4 -5.61 17.89 -1.15
N LYS A 5 -5.39 16.58 -1.07
CA LYS A 5 -5.94 15.61 -2.04
C LYS A 5 -7.40 15.35 -1.66
N THR A 6 -8.36 15.89 -2.41
CA THR A 6 -9.75 15.40 -2.32
C THR A 6 -9.86 14.08 -3.06
N VAL A 7 -10.64 13.13 -2.53
CA VAL A 7 -10.89 11.82 -3.15
C VAL A 7 -12.38 11.67 -3.40
N THR A 8 -12.78 11.84 -4.65
CA THR A 8 -14.18 11.81 -5.06
C THR A 8 -14.46 10.55 -5.88
N LEU A 9 -15.53 9.83 -5.53
CA LEU A 9 -16.01 8.72 -6.35
C LEU A 9 -16.82 9.29 -7.52
N ARG A 10 -16.46 8.92 -8.75
CA ARG A 10 -17.15 9.34 -9.97
C ARG A 10 -17.43 8.14 -10.85
N THR A 11 -18.37 8.33 -11.78
CA THR A 11 -18.70 7.36 -12.82
C THR A 11 -18.38 7.90 -14.19
N ARG A 12 -17.92 7.03 -15.09
CA ARG A 12 -17.82 7.32 -16.53
C ARG A 12 -18.61 6.32 -17.36
N PRO A 13 -19.21 6.72 -18.48
CA PRO A 13 -19.94 5.80 -19.34
C PRO A 13 -19.01 4.74 -19.96
N LEU A 14 -19.55 3.55 -20.12
CA LEU A 14 -18.98 2.43 -20.88
C LEU A 14 -19.97 1.97 -21.96
N LYS A 15 -19.52 1.02 -22.78
CA LYS A 15 -20.40 0.30 -23.72
C LYS A 15 -21.52 -0.44 -22.98
N ASN A 16 -22.58 -0.81 -23.70
CA ASN A 16 -23.66 -1.68 -23.22
C ASN A 16 -24.46 -1.15 -22.01
N ARG A 17 -24.70 0.17 -21.93
CA ARG A 17 -25.46 0.81 -20.84
C ARG A 17 -24.83 0.60 -19.46
N MET A 18 -23.51 0.51 -19.38
CA MET A 18 -22.77 0.38 -18.14
C MET A 18 -22.07 1.69 -17.78
N LEU A 19 -21.86 1.91 -16.49
CA LEU A 19 -20.99 2.94 -15.94
C LEU A 19 -19.83 2.25 -15.21
N SER A 20 -18.66 2.86 -15.23
CA SER A 20 -17.49 2.43 -14.46
C SER A 20 -17.16 3.43 -13.38
N PHE A 21 -16.99 2.93 -12.15
CA PHE A 21 -16.51 3.74 -11.04
C PHE A 21 -15.00 3.98 -11.14
N TYR A 22 -14.61 5.22 -10.82
CA TYR A 22 -13.22 5.63 -10.67
C TYR A 22 -13.10 6.68 -9.56
N LEU A 23 -11.91 6.78 -8.98
CA LEU A 23 -11.57 7.84 -8.03
C LEU A 23 -10.95 9.02 -8.78
N ASP A 24 -11.39 10.23 -8.45
CA ASP A 24 -10.85 11.49 -8.94
C ASP A 24 -10.13 12.21 -7.80
N TYR A 25 -8.85 12.51 -8.03
CA TYR A 25 -7.94 13.10 -7.04
C TYR A 25 -7.65 14.57 -7.37
N TYR A 26 -8.11 15.54 -6.57
CA TYR A 26 -7.78 16.97 -6.76
C TYR A 26 -6.98 17.59 -5.60
N PRO A 27 -5.78 18.15 -5.84
CA PRO A 27 -4.99 18.06 -7.08
C PRO A 27 -4.51 16.61 -7.29
N GLY A 28 -4.05 16.28 -8.50
CA GLY A 28 -3.46 14.97 -8.76
C GLY A 28 -2.24 14.73 -7.87
N TYR A 29 -1.98 13.49 -7.47
CA TYR A 29 -0.84 13.15 -6.62
C TYR A 29 0.27 12.48 -7.43
N ARG A 30 1.52 12.64 -6.99
CA ARG A 30 2.66 11.96 -7.62
C ARG A 30 2.85 10.59 -6.98
N ASP A 31 2.77 9.54 -7.79
CA ASP A 31 3.12 8.20 -7.36
C ASP A 31 4.61 8.11 -7.04
N LYS A 32 4.97 7.58 -5.87
CA LYS A 32 6.37 7.54 -5.40
C LYS A 32 7.22 6.52 -6.14
N GLU A 33 6.61 5.49 -6.71
CA GLU A 33 7.32 4.41 -7.40
C GLU A 33 7.51 4.74 -8.88
N THR A 34 6.44 5.14 -9.57
CA THR A 34 6.47 5.41 -11.00
C THR A 34 6.78 6.87 -11.32
N MET A 35 6.80 7.76 -10.31
CA MET A 35 7.01 9.21 -10.44
C MET A 35 5.97 9.93 -11.31
N LYS A 36 4.86 9.27 -11.68
CA LYS A 36 3.79 9.80 -12.52
C LYS A 36 2.77 10.54 -11.67
N VAL A 37 2.18 11.60 -12.22
CA VAL A 37 1.04 12.27 -11.59
C VAL A 37 -0.22 11.48 -11.91
N ILE A 38 -0.86 10.93 -10.88
CA ILE A 38 -2.12 10.21 -10.96
C ILE A 38 -3.25 11.16 -10.60
N ARG A 39 -4.20 11.26 -11.54
CA ARG A 39 -5.42 12.05 -11.39
C ARG A 39 -6.65 11.16 -11.22
N HIS A 40 -6.67 10.02 -11.89
CA HIS A 40 -7.80 9.10 -11.93
C HIS A 40 -7.33 7.66 -11.67
N GLU A 41 -8.01 6.94 -10.77
CA GLU A 41 -7.79 5.52 -10.50
C GLU A 41 -9.07 4.75 -10.83
N SER A 42 -9.01 3.82 -11.78
CA SER A 42 -10.19 3.01 -12.15
C SER A 42 -10.40 1.89 -11.14
N LEU A 43 -11.62 1.71 -10.65
CA LEU A 43 -11.91 0.69 -9.61
C LEU A 43 -12.22 -0.70 -10.17
N GLY A 44 -12.50 -0.81 -11.47
CA GLY A 44 -12.99 -2.07 -12.06
C GLY A 44 -14.38 -2.48 -11.58
N ILE A 45 -15.10 -1.58 -10.90
CA ILE A 45 -16.48 -1.78 -10.47
C ILE A 45 -17.40 -1.12 -11.50
N TYR A 46 -18.44 -1.85 -11.90
CA TYR A 46 -19.37 -1.42 -12.92
C TYR A 46 -20.81 -1.52 -12.44
N VAL A 47 -21.65 -0.61 -12.92
CA VAL A 47 -23.08 -0.54 -12.62
C VAL A 47 -23.88 -0.26 -13.89
N TYR A 48 -25.16 -0.60 -13.90
CA TYR A 48 -26.05 -0.26 -15.00
C TYR A 48 -26.32 1.25 -15.00
N ALA A 49 -26.18 1.91 -16.14
CA ALA A 49 -26.46 3.35 -16.29
C ALA A 49 -27.94 3.66 -16.09
N ASN A 50 -28.82 2.77 -16.57
CA ASN A 50 -30.27 2.87 -16.46
C ASN A 50 -30.83 1.50 -16.05
N PRO A 51 -30.86 1.16 -14.74
CA PRO A 51 -31.34 -0.13 -14.26
C PRO A 51 -32.84 -0.26 -14.51
N ARG A 52 -33.26 -1.33 -15.20
CA ARG A 52 -34.64 -1.53 -15.68
C ARG A 52 -35.51 -2.38 -14.77
N ASN A 53 -34.90 -3.16 -13.89
CA ASN A 53 -35.62 -4.07 -13.01
C ASN A 53 -35.00 -4.04 -11.61
N LYS A 54 -35.72 -4.59 -10.63
CA LYS A 54 -35.31 -4.63 -9.22
C LYS A 54 -33.97 -5.35 -9.02
N ARG A 55 -33.65 -6.36 -9.84
CA ARG A 55 -32.36 -7.05 -9.79
C ARG A 55 -31.20 -6.15 -10.18
N GLU A 56 -31.35 -5.36 -11.24
CA GLU A 56 -30.35 -4.38 -11.69
C GLU A 56 -30.18 -3.24 -10.67
N GLN A 57 -31.27 -2.79 -10.04
CA GLN A 57 -31.22 -1.79 -8.97
C GLN A 57 -30.46 -2.30 -7.75
N ASN A 58 -30.82 -3.48 -7.24
CA ASN A 58 -30.13 -4.11 -6.12
C ASN A 58 -28.64 -4.35 -6.42
N PHE A 59 -28.32 -4.74 -7.66
CA PHE A 59 -26.93 -4.89 -8.10
C PHE A 59 -26.17 -3.56 -8.04
N ASN A 60 -26.77 -2.48 -8.54
CA ASN A 60 -26.18 -1.15 -8.49
C ASN A 60 -25.94 -0.68 -7.06
N GLU A 61 -26.89 -0.90 -6.14
CA GLU A 61 -26.75 -0.56 -4.71
C GLU A 61 -25.53 -1.24 -4.09
N VAL A 62 -25.44 -2.58 -4.20
CA VAL A 62 -24.33 -3.36 -3.64
C VAL A 62 -22.98 -2.95 -4.23
N MET A 63 -22.92 -2.70 -5.54
CA MET A 63 -21.66 -2.31 -6.18
C MET A 63 -21.26 -0.86 -5.87
N THR A 64 -22.24 0.03 -5.71
CA THR A 64 -22.00 1.42 -5.30
C THR A 64 -21.46 1.46 -3.87
N GLU A 65 -22.02 0.67 -2.95
CA GLU A 65 -21.52 0.57 -1.57
C GLU A 65 -20.07 0.07 -1.53
N LYS A 66 -19.74 -0.96 -2.33
CA LYS A 66 -18.35 -1.45 -2.45
C LYS A 66 -17.40 -0.38 -2.98
N ALA A 67 -17.83 0.39 -3.98
CA ALA A 67 -17.04 1.48 -4.55
C ALA A 67 -16.82 2.61 -3.52
N GLU A 68 -17.85 2.94 -2.74
CA GLU A 68 -17.77 3.94 -1.67
C GLU A 68 -16.84 3.48 -0.54
N ALA A 69 -16.89 2.20 -0.15
CA ALA A 69 -15.96 1.65 0.84
C ALA A 69 -14.48 1.74 0.39
N ILE A 70 -14.20 1.66 -0.91
CA ILE A 70 -12.86 1.90 -1.45
C ILE A 70 -12.49 3.39 -1.38
N ARG A 71 -13.42 4.28 -1.77
CA ARG A 71 -13.22 5.74 -1.67
C ARG A 71 -12.94 6.16 -0.21
N CYS A 72 -13.69 5.64 0.76
CA CYS A 72 -13.50 5.90 2.18
C CYS A 72 -12.11 5.47 2.65
N ARG A 73 -11.67 4.25 2.33
CA ARG A 73 -10.31 3.78 2.68
C ARG A 73 -9.21 4.64 2.05
N ARG A 74 -9.38 5.08 0.80
CA ARG A 74 -8.44 5.99 0.13
C ARG A 74 -8.42 7.37 0.79
N PHE A 75 -9.59 7.89 1.14
CA PHE A 75 -9.71 9.16 1.84
C PHE A 75 -9.06 9.10 3.23
N GLU A 76 -9.27 8.03 3.98
CA GLU A 76 -8.62 7.78 5.27
C GLU A 76 -7.08 7.77 5.12
N SER A 77 -6.55 7.07 4.12
CA SER A 77 -5.10 7.06 3.85
C SER A 77 -4.56 8.47 3.52
N VAL A 78 -5.31 9.26 2.77
CA VAL A 78 -4.95 10.67 2.47
C VAL A 78 -4.98 11.54 3.72
N VAL A 79 -5.97 11.36 4.59
CA VAL A 79 -6.06 12.06 5.88
C VAL A 79 -4.88 11.66 6.76
N ASN A 80 -4.59 10.37 6.87
CA ASN A 80 -3.45 9.87 7.64
C ASN A 80 -2.12 10.44 7.15
N GLU A 81 -1.86 10.44 5.84
CA GLU A 81 -0.68 11.09 5.26
C GLU A 81 -0.59 12.58 5.58
N ARG A 82 -1.72 13.31 5.51
CA ARG A 82 -1.76 14.75 5.76
C ARG A 82 -1.40 15.12 7.20
N TYR A 83 -1.82 14.30 8.15
CA TYR A 83 -1.63 14.56 9.58
C TYR A 83 -0.47 13.75 10.17
N ASP A 84 0.36 13.14 9.32
CA ASP A 84 1.44 12.21 9.70
C ASP A 84 0.98 11.12 10.69
N PHE A 85 -0.30 10.75 10.61
CA PHE A 85 -0.80 9.59 11.35
C PHE A 85 -0.25 8.33 10.71
N PHE A 86 0.37 7.46 11.52
CA PHE A 86 0.79 6.14 11.06
C PHE A 86 -0.42 5.38 10.52
N ASP A 87 -0.39 5.07 9.23
CA ASP A 87 -1.38 4.19 8.61
C ASP A 87 -1.25 2.80 9.26
N ARG A 88 -2.17 2.47 10.16
CA ARG A 88 -2.16 1.22 10.95
C ARG A 88 -2.13 -0.03 10.06
N TYR A 89 -2.58 0.07 8.82
CA TYR A 89 -2.48 -1.04 7.87
C TYR A 89 -1.06 -1.22 7.33
N LYS A 90 -0.31 -0.13 7.15
CA LYS A 90 1.10 -0.20 6.74
C LYS A 90 1.99 -0.79 7.84
N LEU A 91 1.64 -0.58 9.12
CA LEU A 91 2.35 -1.19 10.24
C LEU A 91 2.31 -2.73 10.19
N LYS A 92 1.21 -3.31 9.70
CA LYS A 92 1.07 -4.77 9.56
C LYS A 92 1.76 -5.36 8.32
N ALA A 93 2.36 -4.53 7.46
CA ALA A 93 3.03 -5.02 6.26
C ALA A 93 4.35 -5.73 6.60
N ASP A 94 4.77 -6.66 5.75
CA ASP A 94 6.02 -7.42 5.90
C ASP A 94 7.25 -6.52 5.69
N PHE A 95 7.99 -6.29 6.77
CA PHE A 95 9.20 -5.47 6.75
C PHE A 95 10.36 -6.15 6.01
N LEU A 96 10.47 -7.48 6.07
CA LEU A 96 11.53 -8.21 5.37
C LEU A 96 11.34 -8.13 3.86
N GLU A 97 10.10 -8.19 3.37
CA GLU A 97 9.82 -8.00 1.95
C GLU A 97 10.20 -6.58 1.50
N TYR A 98 9.87 -5.57 2.31
CA TYR A 98 10.28 -4.19 2.07
C TYR A 98 11.80 -4.04 2.04
N TYR A 99 12.52 -4.57 3.05
CA TYR A 99 13.99 -4.54 3.11
C TYR A 99 14.58 -5.17 1.86
N ARG A 100 14.10 -6.36 1.47
CA ARG A 100 14.59 -7.08 0.28
C ARG A 100 14.45 -6.25 -1.00
N LYS A 101 13.37 -5.47 -1.15
CA LYS A 101 13.19 -4.54 -2.27
C LYS A 101 14.20 -3.39 -2.24
N GLN A 102 14.62 -2.92 -1.06
CA GLN A 102 15.63 -1.88 -0.93
C GLN A 102 17.05 -2.38 -1.25
N LEU A 103 17.36 -3.67 -1.10
CA LEU A 103 18.70 -4.22 -1.39
C LEU A 103 19.23 -3.85 -2.78
N ARG A 104 18.35 -3.75 -3.78
CA ARG A 104 18.72 -3.38 -5.15
C ARG A 104 19.31 -1.96 -5.28
N LYS A 105 19.12 -1.11 -4.26
CA LYS A 105 19.53 0.30 -4.25
C LYS A 105 20.77 0.54 -3.39
N HIS A 106 21.28 -0.48 -2.72
CA HIS A 106 22.35 -0.36 -1.73
C HIS A 106 23.50 -1.34 -2.01
N ASP A 107 24.61 -1.16 -1.29
CA ASP A 107 25.79 -2.01 -1.44
C ASP A 107 25.59 -3.42 -0.86
N GLN A 108 26.56 -4.30 -1.09
CA GLN A 108 26.52 -5.68 -0.63
C GLN A 108 26.48 -5.80 0.91
N LYS A 109 26.88 -4.78 1.69
CA LYS A 109 26.82 -4.87 3.15
C LYS A 109 25.38 -4.93 3.64
N TRP A 110 24.47 -4.24 2.95
CA TRP A 110 23.04 -4.31 3.24
C TRP A 110 22.48 -5.72 3.11
N GLU A 111 23.03 -6.51 2.18
CA GLU A 111 22.65 -7.91 1.99
C GLU A 111 23.02 -8.76 3.21
N PHE A 112 24.23 -8.58 3.75
CA PHE A 112 24.66 -9.27 4.98
C PHE A 112 23.83 -8.86 6.19
N VAL A 113 23.55 -7.56 6.35
CA VAL A 113 22.70 -7.06 7.44
C VAL A 113 21.29 -7.64 7.31
N TYR A 114 20.72 -7.69 6.10
CA TYR A 114 19.43 -8.33 5.85
C TYR A 114 19.41 -9.80 6.25
N LEU A 115 20.44 -10.57 5.88
CA LEU A 115 20.53 -11.99 6.27
C LEU A 115 20.63 -12.16 7.78
N HIS A 116 21.45 -11.35 8.45
CA HIS A 116 21.56 -11.35 9.91
C HIS A 116 20.24 -11.00 10.57
N PHE A 117 19.57 -9.97 10.08
CA PHE A 117 18.28 -9.51 10.59
C PHE A 117 17.19 -10.57 10.38
N ARG A 118 17.09 -11.13 9.18
CA ARG A 118 16.16 -12.22 8.85
C ARG A 118 16.35 -13.43 9.76
N ASN A 119 17.59 -13.81 10.05
CA ASN A 119 17.87 -14.92 10.98
C ASN A 119 17.48 -14.57 12.41
N PHE A 120 17.76 -13.33 12.85
CA PHE A 120 17.42 -12.83 14.17
C PHE A 120 15.90 -12.79 14.42
N VAL A 121 15.12 -12.35 13.44
CA VAL A 121 13.64 -12.33 13.51
C VAL A 121 12.97 -13.62 13.03
N HIS A 122 13.74 -14.70 12.85
CA HIS A 122 13.22 -16.01 12.41
C HIS A 122 12.39 -15.97 11.12
N GLY A 123 12.75 -15.09 10.19
CA GLY A 123 12.15 -15.02 8.86
C GLY A 123 10.79 -14.32 8.79
N LYS A 124 10.31 -13.69 9.87
CA LYS A 124 9.08 -12.89 9.87
C LYS A 124 9.24 -11.64 10.73
N CYS A 125 8.89 -10.49 10.19
CA CYS A 125 8.86 -9.24 10.94
C CYS A 125 7.98 -8.24 10.18
N THR A 126 7.05 -7.60 10.88
CA THR A 126 6.21 -6.53 10.39
C THR A 126 6.75 -5.16 10.80
N PHE A 127 6.29 -4.09 10.18
CA PHE A 127 6.69 -2.73 10.57
C PHE A 127 6.27 -2.37 12.02
N GLU A 128 5.17 -2.94 12.51
CA GLU A 128 4.68 -2.73 13.88
C GLU A 128 5.65 -3.28 14.93
N GLU A 129 6.37 -4.35 14.60
CA GLU A 129 7.36 -4.99 15.48
C GLU A 129 8.70 -4.24 15.51
N ILE A 130 8.93 -3.29 14.58
CA ILE A 130 10.16 -2.48 14.56
C ILE A 130 10.05 -1.37 15.59
N ASP A 131 10.56 -1.62 16.79
CA ASP A 131 10.67 -0.65 17.86
C ASP A 131 12.12 -0.47 18.35
N ILE A 132 12.31 0.40 19.35
CA ILE A 132 13.62 0.70 19.94
C ILE A 132 14.22 -0.56 20.58
N ASP A 133 13.40 -1.40 21.23
CA ASP A 133 13.85 -2.60 21.92
C ASP A 133 14.36 -3.65 20.94
N LEU A 134 13.62 -3.91 19.85
CA LEU A 134 14.04 -4.81 18.77
C LEU A 134 15.35 -4.33 18.14
N CYS A 135 15.49 -3.03 17.90
CA CYS A 135 16.72 -2.45 17.34
C CYS A 135 17.92 -2.66 18.27
N ASN A 136 17.75 -2.47 19.57
CA ASN A 136 18.80 -2.70 20.56
C ASN A 136 19.18 -4.17 20.68
N LYS A 137 18.20 -5.08 20.72
CA LYS A 137 18.43 -6.53 20.73
C LYS A 137 19.13 -7.00 19.46
N PHE A 138 18.77 -6.45 18.30
CA PHE A 138 19.47 -6.76 17.06
C PHE A 138 20.91 -6.26 17.08
N ARG A 139 21.16 -5.05 17.61
CA ARG A 139 22.51 -4.52 17.82
C ARG A 139 23.34 -5.47 18.70
N GLU A 140 22.78 -5.95 19.81
CA GLU A 140 23.46 -6.91 20.70
C GLU A 140 23.73 -8.25 20.00
N TYR A 141 22.76 -8.75 19.24
CA TYR A 141 22.93 -9.95 18.42
C TYR A 141 24.12 -9.80 17.45
N LEU A 142 24.26 -8.66 16.77
CA LEU A 142 25.36 -8.42 15.84
C LEU A 142 26.74 -8.47 16.50
N LEU A 143 26.86 -8.16 17.81
CA LEU A 143 28.13 -8.25 18.54
C LEU A 143 28.60 -9.70 18.76
N THR A 144 27.67 -10.65 18.78
CA THR A 144 27.94 -12.07 19.05
C THR A 144 27.72 -12.97 17.83
N ALA A 145 27.14 -12.44 16.76
CA ALA A 145 26.79 -13.19 15.57
C ALA A 145 28.03 -13.74 14.83
N LYS A 146 27.95 -15.01 14.41
CA LYS A 146 28.97 -15.63 13.57
C LYS A 146 28.93 -15.02 12.17
N LYS A 147 30.12 -14.86 11.55
CA LYS A 147 30.24 -14.38 10.17
C LYS A 147 29.47 -15.30 9.22
N LEU A 148 28.52 -14.74 8.48
CA LEU A 148 27.81 -15.47 7.43
C LEU A 148 28.73 -15.64 6.22
N ARG A 149 28.78 -16.86 5.68
CA ARG A 149 29.42 -17.15 4.39
C ARG A 149 28.37 -17.14 3.29
N ARG A 150 28.67 -16.46 2.19
CA ARG A 150 27.77 -16.40 1.04
C ARG A 150 27.79 -17.72 0.27
N ASN A 151 26.69 -18.46 0.29
CA ASN A 151 26.47 -19.64 -0.54
C ASN A 151 25.31 -19.37 -1.52
N GLY A 152 25.62 -18.76 -2.67
CA GLY A 152 24.65 -18.48 -3.74
C GLY A 152 24.01 -17.08 -3.72
N PRO A 153 23.15 -16.78 -4.71
CA PRO A 153 22.29 -15.59 -4.72
C PRO A 153 21.04 -15.77 -3.84
N ILE A 154 20.51 -14.65 -3.31
CA ILE A 154 19.29 -14.58 -2.48
C ILE A 154 18.02 -14.47 -3.34
#